data_AF-A0A1Y3SIS4-F1
#
_entry.id   AF-A0A1Y3SIS4-F1
#
_cell.length_a   1.000
_cell.length_b   1.000
_cell.length_c   1.000
_cell.angle_alpha   90.00
_cell.angle_beta   90.00
_cell.angle_gamma   90.00
#
_symmetry.space_group_name_H-M   'P 1'
#
loop_
_entity.id
_entity.type
_entity.pdbx_description
1 polymer ?
#
loop_
_entity_poly.entity_id
_entity_poly.type
_entity_poly.pdbx_seq_one_letter_code
_entity_poly.pdbx_strand_id
1 'polypeptide(L)'
;MMGTVSFPGLGLELTLNRVAFHLGSWPVYWYGIIIAAGFLLAVVFCSRKASQFGIRQDDIIDMLFFAVPLSIIGARLYYIIFYLDLYRREDGSLDFGAMVRIWDGGLAIYGGVIAAVITLFVFCKVRKIKFLAFADLGVFGMLIGQMIGRWGNFVNIEAYGGPTDLPWRMGIYQYVDGVRQYVEVHPTFLYESLWNLVGLGLLILIAKKWRKFDGQLFLSYFAWYGVGRGFIEGLRTDSLYFFNTPIRVSQVFGFATAAISIVLLIVLLGFRKHDPANLWVNQMKAHPRLVALVYQEGKGEAWMDKQKKRLERDFARIEAYALPADAPAEDKAELIAALKERSDLKEVLVMEEKKK
;
A
#
# COMPACT_ATOMS: atom_id res chain seq x y z
N MET A 1 -14.64 -23.55 10.92
CA MET A 1 -16.11 -23.63 10.93
C MET A 1 -16.55 -23.24 9.53
N MET A 2 -17.26 -24.13 8.83
CA MET A 2 -17.78 -23.83 7.50
C MET A 2 -19.02 -22.94 7.65
N GLY A 3 -19.12 -21.90 6.83
CA GLY A 3 -20.27 -21.02 6.76
C GLY A 3 -20.85 -21.02 5.35
N THR A 4 -22.16 -21.20 5.25
CA THR A 4 -22.88 -21.10 3.97
C THR A 4 -23.25 -19.65 3.72
N VAL A 5 -22.89 -19.13 2.56
CA VAL A 5 -23.29 -17.82 2.06
C VAL A 5 -24.08 -18.03 0.77
N SER A 6 -25.23 -17.36 0.65
CA SER A 6 -26.08 -17.41 -0.53
C SER A 6 -26.25 -16.02 -1.13
N PHE A 7 -26.54 -15.95 -2.43
CA PHE A 7 -27.04 -14.76 -3.11
C PHE A 7 -28.36 -15.15 -3.79
N PRO A 8 -29.48 -15.15 -3.05
CA PRO A 8 -30.72 -15.79 -3.50
C PRO A 8 -31.27 -15.18 -4.79
N GLY A 9 -31.22 -13.85 -4.93
CA GLY A 9 -31.66 -13.18 -6.15
C GLY A 9 -30.75 -13.42 -7.37
N LEU A 10 -29.57 -14.02 -7.18
CA LEU A 10 -28.66 -14.45 -8.24
C LEU A 10 -28.64 -15.98 -8.42
N GLY A 11 -29.36 -16.74 -7.58
CA GLY A 11 -29.34 -18.20 -7.60
C GLY A 11 -27.98 -18.82 -7.26
N LEU A 12 -27.14 -18.14 -6.46
CA LEU A 12 -25.80 -18.62 -6.08
C LEU A 12 -25.77 -19.06 -4.62
N GLU A 13 -25.06 -20.15 -4.35
CA GLU A 13 -24.76 -20.62 -2.99
C GLU A 13 -23.31 -21.08 -2.91
N LEU A 14 -22.62 -20.68 -1.83
CA LEU A 14 -21.19 -20.88 -1.63
C LEU A 14 -20.95 -21.37 -0.20
N THR A 15 -20.25 -22.50 -0.08
CA THR A 15 -19.79 -23.00 1.22
C THR A 15 -18.36 -22.51 1.44
N LEU A 16 -18.19 -21.64 2.43
CA LEU A 16 -16.92 -20.99 2.75
C LEU A 16 -16.30 -21.64 3.98
N ASN A 17 -15.00 -21.89 3.94
CA ASN A 17 -14.21 -22.25 5.12
C ASN A 17 -13.17 -21.15 5.34
N ARG A 18 -13.14 -20.56 6.54
CA ARG A 18 -12.15 -19.53 6.91
C ARG A 18 -10.70 -20.05 6.89
N VAL A 19 -10.52 -21.34 7.17
CA VAL A 19 -9.20 -21.99 7.16
C VAL A 19 -8.91 -22.47 5.74
N ALA A 20 -7.81 -22.00 5.17
CA ALA A 20 -7.38 -22.39 3.84
C ALA A 20 -6.73 -23.78 3.86
N PHE A 21 -5.78 -23.98 4.77
CA PHE A 21 -5.09 -25.25 5.00
C PHE A 21 -4.42 -25.25 6.37
N HIS A 22 -3.90 -26.40 6.78
CA HIS A 22 -3.14 -26.55 8.02
C HIS A 22 -1.65 -26.80 7.70
N LEU A 23 -0.76 -26.17 8.46
CA LEU A 23 0.67 -26.48 8.52
C LEU A 23 0.95 -27.20 9.84
N GLY A 24 0.89 -28.53 9.82
CA GLY A 24 0.85 -29.32 11.06
C GLY A 24 -0.37 -28.97 11.91
N SER A 25 -0.17 -28.52 13.14
CA SER A 25 -1.25 -28.06 14.03
C SER A 25 -1.70 -26.62 13.79
N TRP A 26 -0.97 -25.84 12.97
CA TRP A 26 -1.22 -24.41 12.79
C TRP A 26 -2.20 -24.15 11.63
N PRO A 27 -3.38 -23.57 11.88
CA PRO A 27 -4.31 -23.19 10.83
C PRO A 27 -3.81 -21.95 10.08
N VAL A 28 -3.82 -22.01 8.75
CA VAL A 28 -3.57 -20.86 7.87
C VAL A 28 -4.90 -20.36 7.32
N TYR A 29 -5.20 -19.07 7.54
CA TYR A 29 -6.49 -18.47 7.19
C TYR A 29 -6.47 -17.80 5.82
N TRP A 30 -7.57 -17.92 5.08
CA TRP A 30 -7.74 -17.22 3.80
C TRP A 30 -7.60 -15.71 3.93
N TYR A 31 -8.06 -15.15 5.04
CA TYR A 31 -7.96 -13.72 5.31
C TYR A 31 -6.50 -13.20 5.20
N GLY A 32 -5.55 -13.91 5.81
CA GLY A 32 -4.13 -13.57 5.73
C GLY A 32 -3.56 -13.74 4.32
N ILE A 33 -3.94 -14.81 3.63
CA ILE A 33 -3.52 -15.08 2.24
C ILE A 33 -4.01 -13.96 1.30
N ILE A 34 -5.27 -13.56 1.42
CA ILE A 34 -5.89 -12.52 0.59
C ILE A 34 -5.23 -11.16 0.85
N ILE A 35 -4.98 -10.80 2.11
CA ILE A 35 -4.25 -9.57 2.45
C ILE A 35 -2.83 -9.60 1.88
N ALA A 36 -2.10 -10.70 2.04
CA ALA A 36 -0.75 -10.84 1.51
C ALA A 36 -0.74 -10.72 -0.02
N ALA A 37 -1.69 -11.35 -0.71
CA ALA A 37 -1.84 -11.22 -2.16
C ALA A 37 -2.17 -9.77 -2.56
N GLY A 38 -3.07 -9.09 -1.85
CA GLY A 38 -3.40 -7.69 -2.09
C GLY A 38 -2.20 -6.76 -1.89
N PHE A 39 -1.43 -6.99 -0.83
CA PHE A 39 -0.18 -6.27 -0.57
C PHE A 39 0.85 -6.49 -1.69
N LEU A 40 1.11 -7.73 -2.10
CA LEU A 40 2.06 -8.04 -3.18
C LEU A 40 1.63 -7.40 -4.51
N LEU A 41 0.33 -7.46 -4.84
CA LEU A 41 -0.21 -6.81 -6.02
C LEU A 41 -0.06 -5.28 -5.96
N ALA A 42 -0.29 -4.67 -4.80
CA ALA A 42 -0.05 -3.25 -4.57
C ALA A 42 1.43 -2.88 -4.80
N VAL A 43 2.37 -3.65 -4.24
CA VAL A 43 3.81 -3.42 -4.41
C VAL A 43 4.22 -3.54 -5.87
N VAL A 44 3.78 -4.59 -6.56
CA VAL A 44 4.09 -4.81 -7.98
C VAL A 44 3.51 -3.68 -8.84
N PHE A 45 2.27 -3.27 -8.57
CA PHE A 45 1.63 -2.18 -9.31
C PHE A 45 2.35 -0.85 -9.09
N CYS A 46 2.60 -0.47 -7.83
CA CYS A 46 3.32 0.76 -7.50
C CYS A 46 4.75 0.76 -8.06
N SER A 47 5.46 -0.37 -8.02
CA SER A 47 6.81 -0.49 -8.60
C SER A 47 6.79 -0.28 -10.12
N ARG A 48 5.77 -0.78 -10.82
CA ARG A 48 5.61 -0.53 -12.26
C ARG A 48 5.23 0.91 -12.58
N LYS A 49 4.61 1.63 -11.64
CA LYS A 49 4.21 3.03 -11.81
C LYS A 49 5.21 4.04 -11.25
N ALA A 50 6.22 3.60 -10.49
CA ALA A 50 7.16 4.44 -9.76
C ALA A 50 7.80 5.55 -10.61
N SER A 51 8.26 5.21 -11.82
CA SER A 51 8.90 6.14 -12.74
C SER A 51 7.95 7.24 -13.29
N GLN A 52 6.63 7.06 -13.19
CA GLN A 52 5.67 8.12 -13.52
C GLN A 52 5.62 9.21 -12.44
N PHE A 53 6.18 8.94 -11.25
CA PHE A 53 6.17 9.81 -10.09
C PHE A 53 7.54 10.35 -9.72
N GLY A 54 8.62 10.01 -10.44
CA GLY A 54 9.98 10.43 -10.08
C GLY A 54 10.58 9.57 -8.95
N ILE A 55 10.07 8.35 -8.76
CA ILE A 55 10.43 7.46 -7.66
C ILE A 55 11.06 6.20 -8.24
N ARG A 56 12.15 5.73 -7.64
CA ARG A 56 12.81 4.49 -8.06
C ARG A 56 12.11 3.29 -7.47
N GLN A 57 12.23 2.14 -8.14
CA GLN A 57 11.66 0.89 -7.62
C GLN A 57 12.30 0.50 -6.28
N ASP A 58 13.61 0.69 -6.17
CA ASP A 58 14.37 0.41 -4.94
C ASP A 58 13.88 1.28 -3.77
N ASP A 59 13.48 2.53 -4.01
CA ASP A 59 12.95 3.39 -2.95
C ASP A 59 11.62 2.85 -2.38
N ILE A 60 10.83 2.14 -3.18
CA ILE A 60 9.60 1.48 -2.70
C ILE A 60 9.96 0.29 -1.82
N ILE A 61 10.88 -0.57 -2.28
CA ILE A 61 11.31 -1.75 -1.52
C ILE A 61 11.97 -1.33 -0.21
N ASP A 62 12.89 -0.36 -0.26
CA ASP A 62 13.55 0.23 0.92
C ASP A 62 12.51 0.79 1.91
N MET A 63 11.52 1.54 1.41
CA MET A 63 10.46 2.08 2.25
C MET A 63 9.66 0.97 2.94
N LEU A 64 9.35 -0.13 2.24
CA LEU A 64 8.58 -1.24 2.81
C LEU A 64 9.33 -1.95 3.96
N PHE A 65 10.66 -2.07 3.88
CA PHE A 65 11.47 -2.63 4.97
C PHE A 65 11.33 -1.85 6.27
N PHE A 66 11.07 -0.54 6.20
CA PHE A 66 10.77 0.28 7.39
C PHE A 66 9.28 0.33 7.70
N ALA A 67 8.44 0.56 6.68
CA ALA A 67 7.02 0.82 6.87
C ALA A 67 6.27 -0.39 7.40
N VAL A 68 6.55 -1.60 6.92
CA VAL A 68 5.80 -2.80 7.35
C VAL A 68 6.03 -3.10 8.84
N PRO A 69 7.28 -3.23 9.35
CA PRO A 69 7.51 -3.49 10.77
C PRO A 69 7.00 -2.35 11.66
N LEU A 70 7.27 -1.10 11.31
CA LEU A 70 6.83 0.05 12.11
C LEU A 70 5.31 0.20 12.13
N SER A 71 4.61 -0.16 11.04
CA SER A 71 3.15 -0.18 11.02
C SER A 71 2.57 -1.27 11.92
N ILE A 72 3.18 -2.45 11.98
CA ILE A 72 2.76 -3.51 12.90
C ILE A 72 2.95 -3.05 14.36
N ILE A 73 4.11 -2.45 14.66
CA ILE A 73 4.40 -1.88 15.98
C ILE A 73 3.39 -0.79 16.33
N GLY A 74 3.13 0.14 15.40
CA GLY A 74 2.15 1.21 15.59
C GLY A 74 0.74 0.69 15.81
N ALA A 75 0.30 -0.31 15.03
CA ALA A 75 -1.00 -0.94 15.19
C ALA A 75 -1.15 -1.62 16.55
N ARG A 76 -0.10 -2.28 17.03
CA ARG A 76 -0.09 -2.92 18.35
C ARG A 76 -0.06 -1.90 19.48
N LEU A 77 0.80 -0.90 19.40
CA LEU A 77 0.91 0.16 20.41
C LEU A 77 -0.42 0.90 20.56
N TYR A 78 -1.06 1.26 19.45
CA TYR A 78 -2.37 1.88 19.48
C TYR A 78 -3.41 0.97 20.14
N TYR A 79 -3.45 -0.33 19.81
CA TYR A 79 -4.36 -1.27 20.46
C TYR A 79 -4.14 -1.32 21.98
N ILE A 80 -2.88 -1.40 22.43
CA ILE A 80 -2.52 -1.43 23.86
C ILE A 80 -2.99 -0.16 24.58
N ILE A 81 -2.79 1.02 23.97
CA ILE A 81 -3.17 2.30 24.58
C ILE A 81 -4.68 2.36 24.83
N PHE A 82 -5.50 1.90 23.88
CA PHE A 82 -6.96 1.97 23.99
C PHE A 82 -7.59 0.81 24.76
N TYR A 83 -6.88 -0.32 24.90
CA TYR A 83 -7.34 -1.51 25.62
C TYR A 83 -6.37 -1.89 26.74
N LEU A 84 -5.84 -0.89 27.46
CA LEU A 84 -4.80 -1.10 28.47
C LEU A 84 -5.25 -2.04 29.60
N ASP A 85 -6.53 -1.99 29.96
CA ASP A 85 -7.09 -2.82 31.03
C ASP A 85 -7.06 -4.32 30.70
N LEU A 86 -7.06 -4.71 29.42
CA LEU A 86 -6.87 -6.12 29.01
C LEU A 86 -5.49 -6.68 29.39
N TYR A 87 -4.53 -5.79 29.68
CA TYR A 87 -3.16 -6.15 30.01
C TYR A 87 -2.83 -5.92 31.49
N ARG A 88 -3.81 -5.51 32.31
CA ARG A 88 -3.63 -5.38 33.75
C ARG A 88 -3.83 -6.75 34.42
N ARG A 89 -2.89 -7.11 35.28
CA ARG A 89 -2.98 -8.27 36.16
C ARG A 89 -3.84 -7.93 37.38
N GLU A 90 -4.23 -8.95 38.13
CA GLU A 90 -5.01 -8.79 39.37
C GLU A 90 -4.32 -7.91 40.41
N ASP A 91 -2.98 -7.89 40.42
CA ASP A 91 -2.17 -7.04 41.30
C ASP A 91 -1.99 -5.59 40.79
N GLY A 92 -2.61 -5.24 39.66
CA GLY A 92 -2.51 -3.93 39.02
C GLY A 92 -1.25 -3.71 38.16
N SER A 93 -0.33 -4.67 38.11
CA SER A 93 0.84 -4.61 37.22
C SER A 93 0.48 -4.91 35.77
N LEU A 94 1.34 -4.49 34.83
CA LEU A 94 1.12 -4.70 33.39
C LEU A 94 1.80 -5.99 32.91
N ASP A 95 1.08 -6.81 32.17
CA ASP A 95 1.65 -7.98 31.50
C ASP A 95 2.34 -7.60 30.18
N PHE A 96 3.61 -7.19 30.28
CA PHE A 96 4.45 -6.86 29.12
C PHE A 96 4.59 -8.02 28.14
N GLY A 97 4.54 -9.26 28.64
CA GLY A 97 4.53 -10.45 27.78
C GLY A 97 3.34 -10.39 26.82
N ALA A 98 2.13 -10.27 27.35
CA ALA A 98 0.91 -10.16 26.56
C ALA A 98 0.91 -8.97 25.60
N MET A 99 1.47 -7.84 26.02
CA MET A 99 1.56 -6.65 25.16
C MET A 99 2.36 -6.90 23.88
N VAL A 100 3.40 -7.74 23.89
CA VAL A 100 4.24 -8.00 22.70
C VAL A 100 3.68 -9.12 21.81
N ARG A 101 2.83 -10.00 22.33
CA ARG A 101 2.26 -11.15 21.57
C ARG A 101 1.26 -10.70 20.50
N ILE A 102 1.76 -10.29 19.35
CA ILE A 102 0.95 -9.89 18.19
C ILE A 102 0.20 -11.06 17.54
N TRP A 103 0.64 -12.30 17.77
CA TRP A 103 -0.01 -13.51 17.24
C TRP A 103 -1.29 -13.87 18.00
N ASP A 104 -1.52 -13.29 19.17
CA ASP A 104 -2.79 -13.42 19.91
C ASP A 104 -3.89 -12.50 19.31
N GLY A 105 -3.57 -11.73 18.26
CA GLY A 105 -4.43 -10.71 17.68
C GLY A 105 -4.24 -9.34 18.35
N GLY A 106 -5.24 -8.45 18.26
CA GLY A 106 -5.19 -7.11 18.85
C GLY A 106 -4.28 -6.14 18.11
N LEU A 107 -4.58 -5.89 16.84
CA LEU A 107 -3.94 -4.87 16.00
C LEU A 107 -4.98 -3.85 15.57
N ALA A 108 -4.77 -2.58 15.92
CA ALA A 108 -5.68 -1.50 15.56
C ALA A 108 -5.21 -0.79 14.28
N ILE A 109 -6.06 -0.76 13.25
CA ILE A 109 -5.70 -0.21 11.92
C ILE A 109 -5.24 1.26 11.98
N TYR A 110 -5.85 2.09 12.84
CA TYR A 110 -5.49 3.49 12.98
C TYR A 110 -4.02 3.67 13.40
N GLY A 111 -3.53 2.84 14.33
CA GLY A 111 -2.13 2.86 14.74
C GLY A 111 -1.18 2.50 13.61
N GLY A 112 -1.55 1.51 12.80
CA GLY A 112 -0.77 1.11 11.63
C GLY A 112 -0.69 2.21 10.56
N VAL A 113 -1.82 2.86 10.27
CA VAL A 113 -1.87 3.98 9.30
C VAL A 113 -1.06 5.18 9.79
N ILE A 114 -1.18 5.56 11.06
CA ILE A 114 -0.42 6.67 11.65
C ILE A 114 1.09 6.39 11.54
N ALA A 115 1.52 5.19 11.96
CA ALA A 115 2.92 4.79 11.86
C ALA A 115 3.41 4.78 10.41
N ALA A 116 2.63 4.24 9.46
CA ALA A 116 2.97 4.24 8.03
C ALA A 116 3.19 5.66 7.48
N VAL A 117 2.34 6.62 7.82
CA VAL A 117 2.45 8.02 7.38
C VAL A 117 3.70 8.68 7.97
N ILE A 118 3.97 8.48 9.26
CA ILE A 118 5.16 9.00 9.93
C ILE A 118 6.42 8.41 9.28
N THR A 119 6.46 7.09 9.08
CA THR A 119 7.58 6.41 8.42
C THR A 119 7.79 6.95 7.01
N LEU A 120 6.73 7.12 6.21
CA LEU A 120 6.83 7.69 4.86
C LEU A 120 7.40 9.11 4.89
N PHE A 121 6.93 9.95 5.83
CA PHE A 121 7.41 11.32 5.97
C PHE A 121 8.90 11.37 6.31
N VAL A 122 9.34 10.59 7.30
CA VAL A 122 10.74 10.50 7.70
C VAL A 122 11.59 9.93 6.56
N PHE A 123 11.15 8.86 5.91
CA PHE A 123 11.84 8.23 4.78
C PHE A 123 12.04 9.23 3.64
N CYS A 124 10.98 9.96 3.25
CA CYS A 124 11.06 10.97 2.20
C CYS A 124 12.04 12.09 2.56
N LYS A 125 12.05 12.54 3.83
CA LYS A 125 12.97 13.57 4.30
C LYS A 125 14.44 13.10 4.26
N VAL A 126 14.72 11.87 4.69
CA VAL A 126 16.08 11.29 4.69
C VAL A 126 16.57 11.05 3.26
N ARG A 127 15.71 10.51 2.39
CA ARG A 127 16.04 10.18 0.99
C ARG A 127 15.93 11.37 0.04
N LYS A 128 15.55 12.56 0.55
CA LYS A 128 15.32 13.79 -0.22
C LYS A 128 14.31 13.60 -1.37
N ILE A 129 13.28 12.79 -1.13
CA ILE A 129 12.16 12.56 -2.06
C ILE A 129 11.00 13.47 -1.64
N LYS A 130 10.30 14.06 -2.62
CA LYS A 130 9.12 14.86 -2.32
C LYS A 130 7.98 13.99 -1.79
N PHE A 131 7.63 14.18 -0.51
CA PHE A 131 6.62 13.37 0.19
C PHE A 131 5.31 13.21 -0.59
N LEU A 132 4.75 14.30 -1.12
CA LEU A 132 3.48 14.25 -1.85
C LEU A 132 3.55 13.49 -3.17
N ALA A 133 4.72 13.44 -3.82
CA ALA A 133 4.91 12.60 -5.01
C ALA A 133 4.89 11.11 -4.65
N PHE A 134 5.48 10.76 -3.49
CA PHE A 134 5.44 9.39 -2.96
C PHE A 134 4.04 9.01 -2.47
N ALA A 135 3.36 9.93 -1.78
CA ALA A 135 1.98 9.73 -1.35
C ALA A 135 1.03 9.51 -2.55
N ASP A 136 1.19 10.30 -3.63
CA ASP A 136 0.46 10.12 -4.88
C ASP A 136 0.66 8.74 -5.53
N LEU A 137 1.84 8.12 -5.36
CA LEU A 137 2.06 6.75 -5.79
C LEU A 137 1.43 5.75 -4.80
N GLY A 138 1.56 6.00 -3.50
CA GLY A 138 1.09 5.10 -2.44
C GLY A 138 -0.43 4.89 -2.46
N VAL A 139 -1.21 5.86 -2.90
CA VAL A 139 -2.68 5.75 -2.92
C VAL A 139 -3.20 4.67 -3.87
N PHE A 140 -2.46 4.34 -4.94
CA PHE A 140 -2.80 3.18 -5.77
C PHE A 140 -2.69 1.88 -4.97
N GLY A 141 -1.62 1.74 -4.19
CA GLY A 141 -1.41 0.59 -3.33
C GLY A 141 -2.48 0.46 -2.25
N MET A 142 -2.92 1.59 -1.67
CA MET A 142 -4.02 1.61 -0.70
C MET A 142 -5.33 1.07 -1.30
N LEU A 143 -5.74 1.57 -2.47
CA LEU A 143 -6.96 1.11 -3.14
C LEU A 143 -6.88 -0.37 -3.52
N ILE A 144 -5.74 -0.85 -4.02
CA ILE A 144 -5.54 -2.27 -4.36
C ILE A 144 -5.65 -3.14 -3.09
N GLY A 145 -4.95 -2.74 -2.02
CA GLY A 145 -5.00 -3.45 -0.75
C GLY A 145 -6.41 -3.50 -0.15
N GLN A 146 -7.13 -2.37 -0.17
CA GLN A 146 -8.52 -2.29 0.29
C GLN A 146 -9.45 -3.13 -0.57
N MET A 147 -9.37 -3.00 -1.90
CA MET A 147 -10.21 -3.73 -2.85
C MET A 147 -10.12 -5.25 -2.65
N ILE A 148 -8.89 -5.76 -2.50
CA ILE A 148 -8.62 -7.19 -2.37
C ILE A 148 -8.88 -7.66 -0.93
N GLY A 149 -8.44 -6.89 0.07
CA GLY A 149 -8.61 -7.24 1.48
C GLY A 149 -10.07 -7.45 1.89
N ARG A 150 -11.02 -6.77 1.24
CA ARG A 150 -12.47 -6.96 1.48
C ARG A 150 -12.96 -8.37 1.20
N TRP A 151 -12.31 -9.10 0.29
CA TRP A 151 -12.63 -10.52 0.06
C TRP A 151 -12.23 -11.40 1.25
N GLY A 152 -11.30 -10.96 2.10
CA GLY A 152 -11.06 -11.58 3.39
C GLY A 152 -12.30 -11.50 4.28
N ASN A 153 -12.95 -10.33 4.37
CA ASN A 153 -14.19 -10.16 5.14
C ASN A 153 -15.31 -11.06 4.62
N PHE A 154 -15.40 -11.23 3.30
CA PHE A 154 -16.35 -12.16 2.68
C PHE A 154 -16.12 -13.61 3.13
N VAL A 155 -14.88 -14.11 3.06
CA VAL A 155 -14.57 -15.49 3.47
C VAL A 155 -14.76 -15.71 4.97
N ASN A 156 -14.55 -14.67 5.78
CA ASN A 156 -14.83 -14.70 7.22
C ASN A 156 -16.30 -14.49 7.59
N ILE A 157 -17.14 -14.07 6.63
CA ILE A 157 -18.55 -13.69 6.85
C ILE A 157 -18.65 -12.62 7.94
N GLU A 158 -17.92 -11.53 7.77
CA GLU A 158 -17.88 -10.40 8.70
C GLU A 158 -18.02 -9.06 7.96
N ALA A 159 -18.18 -7.97 8.71
CA ALA A 159 -18.24 -6.60 8.18
C ALA A 159 -19.36 -6.35 7.16
N TYR A 160 -20.43 -7.16 7.18
CA TYR A 160 -21.60 -7.04 6.32
C TYR A 160 -22.53 -5.89 6.75
N GLY A 161 -23.49 -5.54 5.88
CA GLY A 161 -24.44 -4.48 6.16
C GLY A 161 -25.73 -4.94 6.84
N GLY A 162 -26.68 -4.01 7.00
CA GLY A 162 -28.01 -4.32 7.52
C GLY A 162 -28.85 -5.20 6.57
N PRO A 163 -30.04 -5.65 7.03
CA PRO A 163 -30.99 -6.42 6.22
C PRO A 163 -31.40 -5.69 4.93
N THR A 164 -31.59 -6.43 3.84
CA THR A 164 -31.97 -5.86 2.54
C THR A 164 -32.65 -6.86 1.62
N ASP A 165 -33.57 -6.38 0.79
CA ASP A 165 -34.30 -7.21 -0.19
C ASP A 165 -33.76 -7.07 -1.64
N LEU A 166 -32.62 -6.39 -1.81
CA LEU A 166 -32.02 -6.14 -3.13
C LEU A 166 -31.71 -7.45 -3.89
N PRO A 167 -31.70 -7.44 -5.23
CA PRO A 167 -31.51 -8.67 -6.02
C PRO A 167 -30.12 -9.31 -5.84
N TRP A 168 -29.12 -8.54 -5.41
CA TRP A 168 -27.76 -9.03 -5.09
C TRP A 168 -27.50 -9.18 -3.58
N ARG A 169 -28.55 -9.22 -2.75
CA ARG A 169 -28.42 -9.42 -1.30
C ARG A 169 -27.66 -10.71 -0.97
N MET A 170 -26.94 -10.69 0.15
CA MET A 170 -26.11 -11.79 0.63
C MET A 170 -26.80 -12.44 1.83
N GLY A 171 -27.26 -13.67 1.66
CA GLY A 171 -27.83 -14.49 2.71
C GLY A 171 -26.76 -15.16 3.56
N ILE A 172 -26.82 -14.96 4.87
CA ILE A 172 -25.89 -15.51 5.85
C ILE A 172 -26.66 -16.14 7.01
N TYR A 173 -25.97 -17.00 7.77
CA TYR A 173 -26.46 -17.47 9.05
C TYR A 173 -25.71 -16.76 10.18
N GLN A 174 -26.44 -16.10 11.07
CA GLN A 174 -25.90 -15.46 12.27
C GLN A 174 -26.59 -15.99 13.52
N TYR A 175 -25.93 -15.86 14.67
CA TYR A 175 -26.54 -16.18 15.96
C TYR A 175 -27.07 -14.89 16.59
N VAL A 176 -28.39 -14.83 16.81
CA VAL A 176 -29.07 -13.74 17.54
C VAL A 176 -29.68 -14.37 18.78
N ASP A 177 -29.32 -13.88 19.96
CA ASP A 177 -29.78 -14.41 21.25
C ASP A 177 -29.57 -15.93 21.40
N GLY A 178 -28.46 -16.45 20.85
CA GLY A 178 -28.12 -17.87 20.86
C GLY A 178 -28.86 -18.72 19.82
N VAL A 179 -29.79 -18.15 19.05
CA VAL A 179 -30.53 -18.85 17.99
C VAL A 179 -29.87 -18.58 16.64
N ARG A 180 -29.60 -19.64 15.88
CA ARG A 180 -29.09 -19.53 14.51
C ARG A 180 -30.22 -19.10 13.58
N GLN A 181 -30.10 -17.93 12.98
CA GLN A 181 -31.08 -17.34 12.09
C GLN A 181 -30.48 -17.06 10.72
N TYR A 182 -31.29 -17.28 9.67
CA TYR A 182 -30.98 -16.85 8.32
C TYR A 182 -31.36 -15.39 8.15
N VAL A 183 -30.45 -14.57 7.65
CA VAL A 183 -30.69 -13.16 7.36
C VAL A 183 -30.08 -12.80 6.01
N GLU A 184 -30.75 -11.93 5.27
CA GLU A 184 -30.30 -11.42 3.98
C GLU A 184 -29.82 -9.98 4.14
N VAL A 185 -28.54 -9.75 3.86
CA VAL A 185 -27.87 -8.49 4.19
C VAL A 185 -27.20 -7.84 2.99
N HIS A 186 -26.88 -6.55 3.11
CA HIS A 186 -26.04 -5.86 2.13
C HIS A 186 -24.62 -6.48 2.10
N PRO A 187 -24.12 -6.96 0.92
CA PRO A 187 -22.73 -7.38 0.75
C PRO A 187 -21.79 -6.15 0.66
N THR A 188 -21.58 -5.48 1.79
CA THR A 188 -20.69 -4.31 1.91
C THR A 188 -19.26 -4.60 1.45
N PHE A 189 -18.77 -5.85 1.60
CA PHE A 189 -17.47 -6.25 1.03
C PHE A 189 -17.41 -5.97 -0.48
N LEU A 190 -18.48 -6.33 -1.21
CA LEU A 190 -18.57 -6.16 -2.65
C LEU A 190 -18.71 -4.67 -3.00
N TYR A 191 -19.52 -3.93 -2.24
CA TYR A 191 -19.67 -2.49 -2.43
C TYR A 191 -18.33 -1.76 -2.27
N GLU A 192 -17.57 -2.07 -1.22
CA GLU A 192 -16.25 -1.48 -1.00
C GLU A 192 -15.25 -1.94 -2.06
N SER A 193 -15.23 -3.22 -2.45
CA SER A 193 -14.35 -3.70 -3.52
C SER A 193 -14.63 -3.01 -4.85
N LEU A 194 -15.89 -2.87 -5.26
CA LEU A 194 -16.27 -2.19 -6.49
C LEU A 194 -15.99 -0.69 -6.42
N TRP A 195 -16.26 -0.04 -5.29
CA TRP A 195 -15.94 1.37 -5.09
C TRP A 195 -14.43 1.65 -5.22
N ASN A 196 -13.61 0.77 -4.65
CA ASN A 196 -12.15 0.85 -4.76
C ASN A 196 -11.66 0.56 -6.17
N LEU A 197 -12.30 -0.36 -6.91
CA LEU A 197 -11.98 -0.63 -8.31
C LEU A 197 -12.24 0.61 -9.20
N VAL A 198 -13.41 1.23 -9.06
CA VAL A 198 -13.75 2.47 -9.77
C VAL A 198 -12.78 3.58 -9.39
N GLY A 199 -12.50 3.72 -8.09
CA GLY A 199 -11.51 4.68 -7.59
C GLY A 199 -10.12 4.48 -8.18
N LEU A 200 -9.68 3.22 -8.28
CA LEU A 200 -8.38 2.87 -8.87
C LEU A 200 -8.33 3.29 -10.35
N GLY A 201 -9.39 2.97 -11.10
CA GLY A 201 -9.55 3.41 -12.49
C GLY A 201 -9.51 4.94 -12.63
N LEU A 202 -10.26 5.65 -11.77
CA LEU A 202 -10.29 7.11 -11.74
C LEU A 202 -8.91 7.71 -11.47
N LEU A 203 -8.18 7.23 -10.46
CA LEU A 203 -6.84 7.73 -10.15
C LEU A 203 -5.84 7.44 -11.27
N ILE A 204 -5.94 6.30 -11.94
CA ILE A 204 -5.12 5.99 -13.11
C ILE A 204 -5.39 6.98 -14.25
N LEU A 205 -6.66 7.32 -14.49
CA LEU A 205 -7.06 8.30 -15.50
C LEU A 205 -6.54 9.70 -15.15
N ILE A 206 -6.69 10.13 -13.89
CA ILE A 206 -6.17 11.41 -13.40
C ILE A 206 -4.65 11.45 -13.57
N ALA A 207 -3.93 10.40 -13.14
CA ALA A 207 -2.48 10.32 -13.24
C ALA A 207 -1.98 10.43 -14.69
N LYS A 208 -2.70 9.82 -15.64
CA LYS A 208 -2.34 9.80 -17.05
C LYS A 208 -2.68 11.11 -17.78
N LYS A 209 -3.82 11.74 -17.47
CA LYS A 209 -4.37 12.84 -18.28
C LYS A 209 -4.45 14.19 -17.59
N TRP A 210 -4.62 14.22 -16.27
CA TRP A 210 -5.08 15.42 -15.55
C TRP A 210 -4.25 15.81 -14.34
N ARG A 211 -3.16 15.09 -14.04
CA ARG A 211 -2.27 15.43 -12.93
C ARG A 211 -1.50 16.71 -13.24
N LYS A 212 -1.63 17.69 -12.35
CA LYS A 212 -1.03 19.04 -12.45
C LYS A 212 -0.02 19.33 -11.33
N PHE A 213 -0.12 18.68 -10.18
CA PHE A 213 0.80 18.87 -9.05
C PHE A 213 0.98 17.58 -8.23
N ASP A 214 2.05 17.55 -7.42
CA ASP A 214 2.29 16.46 -6.46
C ASP A 214 1.38 16.61 -5.24
N GLY A 215 0.62 15.57 -4.94
CA GLY A 215 -0.42 15.54 -3.91
C GLY A 215 -1.83 15.52 -4.49
N GLN A 216 -1.99 15.69 -5.81
CA GLN A 216 -3.32 15.69 -6.43
C GLN A 216 -4.00 14.33 -6.34
N LEU A 217 -3.27 13.23 -6.54
CA LEU A 217 -3.85 11.89 -6.45
C LEU A 217 -4.13 11.50 -5.01
N PHE A 218 -3.27 11.91 -4.08
CA PHE A 218 -3.47 11.75 -2.65
C PHE A 218 -4.76 12.42 -2.19
N LEU A 219 -4.98 13.69 -2.56
CA LEU A 219 -6.24 14.37 -2.26
C LEU A 219 -7.42 13.73 -2.99
N SER A 220 -7.25 13.32 -4.25
CA SER A 220 -8.32 12.65 -5.03
C SER A 220 -8.72 11.32 -4.39
N TYR A 221 -7.77 10.59 -3.81
CA TYR A 221 -8.03 9.37 -3.05
C TYR A 221 -8.88 9.67 -1.82
N PHE A 222 -8.53 10.65 -0.99
CA PHE A 222 -9.33 10.98 0.19
C PHE A 222 -10.71 11.55 -0.17
N ALA A 223 -10.81 12.32 -1.25
CA ALA A 223 -12.09 12.74 -1.81
C ALA A 223 -12.97 11.55 -2.20
N TRP A 224 -12.42 10.60 -2.97
CA TRP A 224 -13.16 9.44 -3.48
C TRP A 224 -13.46 8.39 -2.40
N TYR A 225 -12.41 7.88 -1.76
CA TYR A 225 -12.52 6.82 -0.76
C TYR A 225 -13.23 7.34 0.50
N GLY A 226 -13.03 8.60 0.90
CA GLY A 226 -13.72 9.18 2.04
C GLY A 226 -15.24 9.22 1.86
N VAL A 227 -15.72 9.58 0.67
CA VAL A 227 -17.16 9.53 0.31
C VAL A 227 -17.69 8.09 0.40
N GLY A 228 -17.02 7.15 -0.27
CA GLY A 228 -17.44 5.74 -0.24
C GLY A 228 -17.42 5.16 1.17
N ARG A 229 -16.38 5.47 1.95
CA ARG A 229 -16.27 5.04 3.34
C ARG A 229 -17.40 5.60 4.19
N GLY A 230 -17.76 6.86 4.02
CA GLY A 230 -18.88 7.49 4.73
C GLY A 230 -20.22 6.79 4.45
N PHE A 231 -20.53 6.53 3.18
CA PHE A 231 -21.79 5.85 2.82
C PHE A 231 -21.81 4.38 3.23
N ILE A 232 -20.76 3.61 2.91
CA ILE A 232 -20.74 2.17 3.16
C ILE A 232 -20.63 1.86 4.65
N GLU A 233 -19.89 2.67 5.43
CA GLU A 233 -19.91 2.55 6.89
C GLU A 233 -21.30 2.76 7.47
N GLY A 234 -22.14 3.61 6.86
CA GLY A 234 -23.53 3.79 7.27
C GLY A 234 -24.40 2.54 7.08
N LEU A 235 -24.02 1.66 6.15
CA LEU A 235 -24.73 0.39 5.91
C LEU A 235 -24.30 -0.71 6.88
N ARG A 236 -23.09 -0.63 7.45
CA ARG A 236 -22.52 -1.66 8.32
C ARG A 236 -23.29 -1.81 9.64
N THR A 237 -23.24 -3.01 10.21
CA THR A 237 -23.82 -3.30 11.52
C THR A 237 -22.76 -3.30 12.64
N ASP A 238 -21.48 -3.45 12.28
CA ASP A 238 -20.35 -3.67 13.18
C ASP A 238 -19.34 -2.50 13.18
N SER A 239 -19.83 -1.30 13.45
CA SER A 239 -19.00 -0.08 13.43
C SER A 239 -18.27 0.19 14.75
N LEU A 240 -17.11 0.85 14.64
CA LEU A 240 -16.47 1.48 15.79
C LEU A 240 -17.19 2.80 16.10
N TYR A 241 -17.78 2.88 17.30
CA TYR A 241 -18.49 4.04 17.78
C TYR A 241 -17.58 4.96 18.59
N PHE A 242 -17.86 6.26 18.54
CA PHE A 242 -17.13 7.26 19.30
C PHE A 242 -17.59 7.18 20.77
N PHE A 243 -16.81 6.51 21.61
CA PHE A 243 -17.17 6.21 23.00
C PHE A 243 -18.58 5.57 23.07
N ASN A 244 -19.47 6.11 23.91
CA ASN A 244 -20.85 5.64 24.08
C ASN A 244 -21.87 6.45 23.23
N THR A 245 -21.43 7.05 22.12
CA THR A 245 -22.32 7.80 21.22
C THR A 245 -22.73 6.96 20.02
N PRO A 246 -23.85 7.25 19.34
CA PRO A 246 -24.24 6.58 18.10
C PRO A 246 -23.37 6.98 16.89
N ILE A 247 -22.31 7.77 17.10
CA ILE A 247 -21.48 8.32 16.03
C ILE A 247 -20.43 7.29 15.62
N ARG A 248 -20.46 6.89 14.35
CA ARG A 248 -19.51 5.94 13.76
C ARG A 248 -18.22 6.66 13.38
N VAL A 249 -17.10 6.32 14.01
CA VAL A 249 -15.80 7.02 13.85
C VAL A 249 -15.36 7.03 12.40
N SER A 250 -15.43 5.89 11.73
CA SER A 250 -14.98 5.76 10.34
C SER A 250 -15.86 6.55 9.36
N GLN A 251 -17.14 6.74 9.69
CA GLN A 251 -18.08 7.48 8.85
C GLN A 251 -17.78 8.97 8.89
N VAL A 252 -17.60 9.52 10.11
CA VAL A 252 -17.19 10.91 10.30
C VAL A 252 -15.83 11.17 9.67
N PHE A 253 -14.86 10.29 9.90
CA PHE A 253 -13.53 10.41 9.30
C PHE A 253 -13.60 10.39 7.76
N GLY A 254 -14.40 9.50 7.18
CA GLY A 254 -14.62 9.43 5.73
C GLY A 254 -15.17 10.73 5.16
N PHE A 255 -16.30 11.22 5.67
CA PHE A 255 -16.91 12.45 5.15
C PHE A 255 -16.05 13.70 5.42
N ALA A 256 -15.41 13.81 6.58
CA ALA A 256 -14.56 14.95 6.90
C ALA A 256 -13.33 15.01 5.99
N THR A 257 -12.62 13.89 5.82
CA THR A 257 -11.46 13.84 4.92
C THR A 257 -11.83 14.06 3.45
N ALA A 258 -13.00 13.58 3.04
CA ALA A 258 -13.53 13.86 1.71
C ALA A 258 -13.81 15.34 1.48
N ALA A 259 -14.55 15.98 2.40
CA ALA A 259 -14.89 17.40 2.31
C ALA A 259 -13.64 18.28 2.26
N ILE A 260 -12.68 18.04 3.16
CA ILE A 260 -11.40 18.76 3.18
C ILE A 260 -10.65 18.57 1.86
N SER A 261 -10.58 17.33 1.36
CA SER A 261 -9.83 17.04 0.13
C SER A 261 -10.49 17.64 -1.11
N ILE A 262 -11.82 17.65 -1.19
CA ILE A 262 -12.57 18.30 -2.28
C ILE A 262 -12.31 19.81 -2.27
N VAL A 263 -12.42 20.47 -1.11
CA VAL A 263 -12.13 21.90 -0.99
C VAL A 263 -10.70 22.20 -1.40
N LEU A 264 -9.72 21.43 -0.92
CA LEU A 264 -8.32 21.60 -1.30
C LEU A 264 -8.09 21.36 -2.80
N LEU A 265 -8.73 20.36 -3.41
CA LEU A 265 -8.64 20.12 -4.85
C LEU A 265 -9.21 21.30 -5.64
N ILE A 266 -10.39 21.81 -5.29
CA ILE A 266 -11.00 22.97 -5.95
C ILE A 266 -10.07 24.18 -5.83
N VAL A 267 -9.56 24.45 -4.63
CA VAL A 267 -8.67 25.59 -4.39
C VAL A 267 -7.36 25.47 -5.18
N LEU A 268 -6.71 24.30 -5.08
CA LEU A 268 -5.41 24.08 -5.70
C LEU A 268 -5.49 24.00 -7.23
N LEU A 269 -6.55 23.41 -7.79
CA LEU A 269 -6.73 23.29 -9.23
C LEU A 269 -7.28 24.57 -9.88
N GLY A 270 -8.09 25.34 -9.15
CA GLY A 270 -8.78 26.53 -9.66
C GLY A 270 -7.96 27.81 -9.53
N PHE A 271 -7.22 27.99 -8.43
CA PHE A 271 -6.59 29.28 -8.11
C PHE A 271 -5.06 29.27 -8.16
N ARG A 272 -4.41 28.11 -8.36
CA ARG A 272 -2.96 28.06 -8.55
C ARG A 272 -2.59 27.83 -10.00
N LYS A 273 -1.60 28.59 -10.48
CA LYS A 273 -0.95 28.28 -11.75
C LYS A 273 -0.13 27.00 -11.57
N HIS A 274 -0.26 26.09 -12.52
CA HIS A 274 0.49 24.84 -12.54
C HIS A 274 1.52 24.90 -13.65
N ASP A 275 2.77 24.73 -13.27
CA ASP A 275 3.88 24.50 -14.19
C ASP A 275 4.26 23.02 -14.11
N PRO A 276 4.19 22.26 -15.22
CA PRO A 276 4.68 20.90 -15.27
C PRO A 276 6.11 20.72 -14.73
N ALA A 277 6.99 21.71 -14.85
CA ALA A 277 8.36 21.64 -14.33
C ALA A 277 8.42 21.46 -12.80
N ASN A 278 7.36 21.84 -12.06
CA ASN A 278 7.29 21.70 -10.60
C ASN A 278 6.92 20.29 -10.13
N LEU A 279 6.51 19.41 -11.04
CA LEU A 279 6.27 18.00 -10.72
C LEU A 279 7.60 17.31 -10.41
N TRP A 280 7.63 16.53 -9.33
CA TRP A 280 8.83 15.81 -8.90
C TRP A 280 9.46 14.97 -10.02
N VAL A 281 8.62 14.26 -10.80
CA VAL A 281 9.08 13.46 -11.94
C VAL A 281 9.83 14.28 -13.00
N ASN A 282 9.43 15.53 -13.23
CA ASN A 282 10.06 16.38 -14.23
C ASN A 282 11.35 17.01 -13.69
N GLN A 283 11.41 17.31 -12.39
CA GLN A 283 12.64 17.74 -11.71
C GLN A 283 13.72 16.65 -11.77
N MET A 284 13.33 15.39 -11.52
CA MET A 284 14.23 14.25 -11.61
C MET A 284 14.75 14.01 -13.03
N LYS A 285 13.90 14.23 -14.05
CA LYS A 285 14.32 14.15 -15.46
C LYS A 285 15.26 15.29 -15.87
N ALA A 286 15.06 16.48 -15.33
CA ALA A 286 15.88 17.65 -15.65
C ALA A 286 17.29 17.56 -15.03
N HIS A 287 17.42 16.89 -13.88
CA HIS A 287 18.69 16.71 -13.17
C HIS A 287 19.01 15.22 -12.97
N PRO A 288 19.26 14.48 -14.07
CA PRO A 288 19.51 13.05 -13.97
C PRO A 288 20.83 12.80 -13.24
N ARG A 289 20.86 11.74 -12.43
CA ARG A 289 22.11 11.29 -11.80
C ARG A 289 23.03 10.68 -12.85
N LEU A 290 24.32 11.02 -12.83
CA LEU A 290 25.30 10.42 -13.73
C LEU A 290 25.80 9.08 -13.15
N VAL A 291 25.78 8.03 -13.96
CA VAL A 291 26.18 6.67 -13.56
C VAL A 291 27.14 6.10 -14.61
N ALA A 292 28.30 5.63 -14.15
CA ALA A 292 29.26 4.93 -15.00
C ALA A 292 28.97 3.43 -15.00
N LEU A 293 28.92 2.82 -16.19
CA LEU A 293 28.86 1.38 -16.38
C LEU A 293 30.20 0.90 -16.92
N VAL A 294 30.90 0.06 -16.17
CA VAL A 294 32.14 -0.57 -16.60
C VAL A 294 31.86 -2.03 -16.93
N TYR A 295 32.10 -2.43 -18.18
CA TYR A 295 31.83 -3.77 -18.68
C TYR A 295 32.96 -4.27 -19.58
N GLN A 296 33.03 -5.58 -19.79
CA GLN A 296 34.02 -6.20 -20.67
C GLN A 296 33.46 -6.34 -22.09
N GLU A 297 34.24 -5.93 -23.09
CA GLU A 297 33.88 -6.11 -24.50
C GLU A 297 33.69 -7.58 -24.86
N GLY A 298 32.67 -7.86 -25.67
CA GLY A 298 32.32 -9.19 -26.16
C GLY A 298 31.59 -10.09 -25.15
N LYS A 299 31.50 -9.71 -23.87
CA LYS A 299 30.81 -10.48 -22.81
C LYS A 299 29.78 -9.68 -22.01
N GLY A 300 29.90 -8.35 -22.01
CA GLY A 300 29.16 -7.47 -21.11
C GLY A 300 27.97 -6.74 -21.71
N GLU A 301 27.71 -6.87 -23.01
CA GLU A 301 26.69 -6.11 -23.74
C GLU A 301 25.28 -6.41 -23.20
N ALA A 302 24.96 -7.69 -22.96
CA ALA A 302 23.66 -8.07 -22.40
C ALA A 302 23.45 -7.56 -20.97
N TRP A 303 24.53 -7.53 -20.16
CA TRP A 303 24.49 -6.94 -18.82
C TRP A 303 24.31 -5.43 -18.91
N MET A 304 25.07 -4.75 -19.78
CA MET A 304 25.02 -3.32 -20.03
C MET A 304 23.62 -2.89 -20.47
N ASP A 305 23.02 -3.57 -21.45
CA ASP A 305 21.67 -3.28 -21.93
C ASP A 305 20.61 -3.44 -20.82
N LYS A 306 20.77 -4.45 -19.97
CA LYS A 306 19.90 -4.65 -18.81
C LYS A 306 20.06 -3.53 -17.79
N GLN A 307 21.30 -3.11 -17.50
CA GLN A 307 21.57 -1.99 -16.60
C GLN A 307 21.05 -0.68 -17.17
N LYS A 308 21.25 -0.42 -18.45
CA LYS A 308 20.78 0.77 -19.15
C LYS A 308 19.27 0.91 -19.04
N LYS A 309 18.51 -0.14 -19.35
CA LYS A 309 17.05 -0.15 -19.18
C LYS A 309 16.60 0.06 -17.73
N ARG A 310 17.37 -0.39 -16.74
CA ARG A 310 17.08 -0.14 -15.31
C ARG A 310 17.35 1.32 -14.95
N LEU A 311 18.55 1.81 -15.26
CA LEU A 311 19.03 3.14 -14.92
C LEU A 311 18.24 4.25 -15.62
N GLU A 312 17.81 4.05 -16.87
CA GLU A 312 16.91 4.97 -17.57
C GLU A 312 15.56 5.14 -16.85
N ARG A 313 15.03 4.05 -16.26
CA ARG A 313 13.80 4.11 -15.44
C ARG A 313 14.00 4.85 -14.12
N ASP A 314 15.23 4.87 -13.61
CA ASP A 314 15.64 5.57 -12.40
C ASP A 314 16.20 6.98 -12.67
N PHE A 315 15.90 7.54 -13.86
CA PHE A 315 16.29 8.88 -14.26
C PHE A 315 17.80 9.12 -14.25
N ALA A 316 18.59 8.09 -14.56
CA ALA A 316 20.04 8.21 -14.65
C ALA A 316 20.50 8.50 -16.08
N ARG A 317 21.52 9.34 -16.22
CA ARG A 317 22.33 9.48 -17.42
C ARG A 317 23.51 8.52 -17.30
N ILE A 318 23.81 7.82 -18.39
CA ILE A 318 24.76 6.70 -18.37
C ILE A 318 26.00 7.06 -19.19
N GLU A 319 27.16 6.77 -18.62
CA GLU A 319 28.45 6.74 -19.32
C GLU A 319 28.94 5.29 -19.33
N ALA A 320 29.14 4.72 -20.52
CA ALA A 320 29.53 3.32 -20.67
C ALA A 320 31.02 3.24 -21.02
N TYR A 321 31.75 2.42 -20.26
CA TYR A 321 33.18 2.18 -20.39
C TYR A 321 33.40 0.71 -20.70
N ALA A 322 33.82 0.43 -21.93
CA ALA A 322 34.13 -0.89 -22.40
C ALA A 322 35.62 -1.18 -22.14
N LEU A 323 35.91 -2.25 -21.41
CA LEU A 323 37.26 -2.75 -21.20
C LEU A 323 37.56 -3.86 -22.20
N PRO A 324 38.74 -3.85 -22.85
CA PRO A 324 39.17 -4.95 -23.72
C PRO A 324 39.05 -6.31 -23.02
N ALA A 325 38.76 -7.36 -23.79
CA ALA A 325 38.57 -8.70 -23.24
C ALA A 325 39.81 -9.25 -22.51
N ASP A 326 40.99 -8.79 -22.91
CA ASP A 326 42.32 -9.13 -22.41
C ASP A 326 42.92 -8.04 -21.49
N ALA A 327 42.14 -7.02 -21.12
CA ALA A 327 42.62 -5.94 -20.27
C ALA A 327 43.19 -6.48 -18.94
N PRO A 328 44.41 -6.07 -18.55
CA PRO A 328 45.00 -6.39 -17.26
C PRO A 328 44.07 -6.04 -16.09
N ALA A 329 44.14 -6.84 -15.02
CA ALA A 329 43.37 -6.58 -13.81
C ALA A 329 43.72 -5.21 -13.17
N GLU A 330 44.96 -4.74 -13.39
CA GLU A 330 45.46 -3.44 -12.94
C GLU A 330 44.77 -2.29 -13.67
N ASP A 331 44.72 -2.31 -15.01
CA ASP A 331 44.02 -1.32 -15.84
C ASP A 331 42.53 -1.21 -15.46
N LYS A 332 41.88 -2.35 -15.20
CA LYS A 332 40.49 -2.39 -14.71
C LYS A 332 40.38 -1.71 -13.35
N ALA A 333 41.30 -1.99 -12.43
CA ALA A 333 41.29 -1.41 -11.09
C ALA A 333 41.55 0.11 -11.11
N GLU A 334 42.49 0.55 -11.95
CA GLU A 334 42.84 1.96 -12.14
C GLU A 334 41.65 2.75 -12.70
N LEU A 335 41.00 2.25 -13.75
CA LEU A 335 39.80 2.89 -14.30
C LEU A 335 38.69 3.00 -13.25
N ILE A 336 38.42 1.93 -12.49
CA ILE A 336 37.39 1.94 -11.45
C ILE A 336 37.73 2.95 -10.34
N ALA A 337 39.01 3.06 -9.96
CA ALA A 337 39.46 4.03 -8.97
C ALA A 337 39.25 5.46 -9.47
N ALA A 338 39.70 5.76 -10.69
CA ALA A 338 39.53 7.08 -11.32
C ALA A 338 38.05 7.48 -11.45
N LEU A 339 37.17 6.54 -11.82
CA LEU A 339 35.73 6.80 -11.90
C LEU A 339 35.08 7.02 -10.52
N LYS A 340 35.60 6.41 -9.45
CA LYS A 340 35.09 6.63 -8.09
C LYS A 340 35.53 7.97 -7.49
N GLU A 341 36.63 8.54 -7.98
CA GLU A 341 37.13 9.85 -7.56
C GLU A 341 36.37 11.02 -8.21
N ARG A 342 35.69 10.77 -9.33
CA ARG A 342 34.84 11.74 -10.02
C ARG A 342 33.65 12.18 -9.17
N SER A 343 33.63 13.45 -8.78
CA SER A 343 32.58 14.04 -7.92
C SER A 343 31.23 14.21 -8.60
N ASP A 344 31.20 14.22 -9.93
CA ASP A 344 30.00 14.32 -10.76
C ASP A 344 29.26 12.97 -10.89
N LEU A 345 29.98 11.85 -10.78
CA LEU A 345 29.40 10.51 -10.77
C LEU A 345 28.71 10.21 -9.45
N LYS A 346 27.44 9.77 -9.52
CA LYS A 346 26.70 9.32 -8.33
C LYS A 346 26.92 7.85 -8.03
N GLU A 347 27.30 7.07 -9.02
CA GLU A 347 27.47 5.63 -8.90
C GLU A 347 28.38 5.10 -10.01
N VAL A 348 29.19 4.09 -9.68
CA VAL A 348 30.01 3.33 -10.64
C VAL A 348 29.62 1.87 -10.50
N LEU A 349 29.00 1.31 -11.54
CA LEU A 349 28.60 -0.10 -11.59
C LEU A 349 29.58 -0.88 -12.46
N VAL A 350 30.09 -1.97 -11.92
CA VAL A 350 31.07 -2.82 -12.58
C VAL A 350 30.44 -4.18 -12.85
N MET A 351 30.63 -4.70 -14.06
CA MET A 351 30.28 -6.09 -14.34
C MET A 351 31.20 -7.01 -13.53
N GLU A 352 30.62 -7.72 -12.56
CA GLU A 352 31.30 -8.81 -11.86
C GLU A 352 31.42 -10.00 -12.82
N GLU A 353 32.64 -10.48 -13.06
CA GLU A 353 32.82 -11.80 -13.65
C GLU A 353 32.28 -12.80 -12.62
N LYS A 354 31.26 -13.59 -12.99
CA LYS A 354 30.91 -14.77 -12.19
C LYS A 354 32.18 -15.61 -12.07
N LYS A 355 32.75 -15.69 -10.86
CA LYS A 355 33.74 -16.73 -10.55
C LYS A 355 33.08 -18.07 -10.88
N LYS A 356 33.67 -18.79 -11.83
CA LYS A 356 33.19 -20.10 -12.29
C LYS A 356 33.16 -21.10 -11.15
#